data_AF-A0A3D3IFN1-F1
#
_entry.id   AF-A0A3D3IFN1-F1
#
_cell.length_a   1.000
_cell.length_b   1.000
_cell.length_c   1.000
_cell.angle_alpha   90.00
_cell.angle_beta   90.00
_cell.angle_gamma   90.00
#
_symmetry.space_group_name_H-M   'P 1'
#
loop_
_entity.id
_entity.type
_entity.pdbx_description
1 polymer ?
#
loop_
_entity_poly.entity_id
_entity_poly.type
_entity_poly.pdbx_seq_one_letter_code
_entity_poly.pdbx_strand_id
1 'polypeptide(L)'
;MSTSLSVPKRPTRQFLPENYMVTNWEELKPYFDKLLQTEINSSEQLEKWLKHRSELESVLSEDAGWRYIRMTCFTENEEYRNSYQDFVENIQPHISPLSDALNKKLVSSPFLKTLEKKEGFDMMVRNIRKEIELFREANIPLFTQISTQTQKYGQITGAMTVELDGKEMTLQQAGVLLMSTDRNKREEVYLSIVQRRLKDKETLDELFSKLLILRDKVASNADFSNFRDYMFKSYGRFDYTPEDCFQFHEAIQSEVVPILDQMAKQRKEKLKVASLRPWDKAVDPEGREPLKAFENGKELTEKAIEVFSKLDPYLGQCLTIMREMGHLDLESRKGKAPGGYNYPLAEIGVPFIFMNATSTLRDMTTIMHEGGHAVHNFLTMELPLNDFKSPPMEVAELASMAMELISMDHWDIFFTNEADLKRAKLEHLEDLIETLPWVAT
;
A
#
# COMPACT_ATOMS: atom_id res chain seq x y z
N MET A 1 -25.89 -22.23 -10.10
CA MET A 1 -26.11 -21.65 -11.43
C MET A 1 -24.79 -21.05 -11.87
N SER A 2 -24.26 -21.41 -13.03
CA SER A 2 -23.04 -20.80 -13.57
C SER A 2 -23.36 -19.37 -14.00
N THR A 3 -23.22 -18.42 -13.08
CA THR A 3 -23.17 -17.00 -13.41
C THR A 3 -21.86 -16.80 -14.16
N SER A 4 -21.95 -16.53 -15.47
CA SER A 4 -20.78 -16.16 -16.26
C SER A 4 -20.08 -14.99 -15.58
N LEU A 5 -18.83 -15.18 -15.16
CA LEU A 5 -18.02 -14.14 -14.56
C LEU A 5 -17.92 -12.97 -15.55
N SER A 6 -18.53 -11.83 -15.22
CA SER A 6 -18.38 -10.61 -16.02
C SER A 6 -17.15 -9.87 -15.51
N VAL A 7 -16.07 -9.93 -16.29
CA VAL A 7 -14.87 -9.14 -16.03
C VAL A 7 -15.19 -7.67 -16.35
N PRO A 8 -14.97 -6.73 -15.41
CA PRO A 8 -15.22 -5.31 -15.64
C PRO A 8 -14.44 -4.79 -16.85
N LYS A 9 -15.04 -3.84 -17.55
CA LYS A 9 -14.35 -3.04 -18.55
C LYS A 9 -14.25 -1.62 -18.02
N ARG A 10 -13.16 -0.93 -18.38
CA ARG A 10 -13.04 0.48 -18.01
C ARG A 10 -14.22 1.28 -18.58
N PRO A 11 -14.67 2.35 -17.92
CA PRO A 11 -15.71 3.23 -18.43
C PRO A 11 -15.35 3.78 -19.81
N THR A 12 -16.37 4.03 -20.64
CA THR A 12 -16.18 4.71 -21.93
C THR A 12 -15.73 6.14 -21.71
N ARG A 13 -14.58 6.49 -22.27
CA ARG A 13 -14.01 7.84 -22.13
C ARG A 13 -14.89 8.87 -22.84
N GLN A 14 -15.14 9.99 -22.17
CA GLN A 14 -15.93 11.12 -22.67
C GLN A 14 -15.05 12.33 -23.00
N PHE A 15 -13.86 12.41 -22.40
CA PHE A 15 -12.94 13.53 -22.54
C PHE A 15 -11.70 13.18 -23.36
N LEU A 16 -11.07 12.06 -23.04
CA LEU A 16 -9.91 11.52 -23.74
C LEU A 16 -10.34 10.62 -24.91
N PRO A 17 -9.54 10.51 -25.98
CA PRO A 17 -9.76 9.48 -26.99
C PRO A 17 -9.73 8.08 -26.37
N GLU A 18 -10.58 7.20 -26.89
CA GLU A 18 -10.74 5.83 -26.39
C GLU A 18 -9.43 5.01 -26.50
N ASN A 19 -8.57 5.33 -27.47
CA ASN A 19 -7.26 4.71 -27.67
C ASN A 19 -6.09 5.54 -27.12
N TYR A 20 -6.35 6.59 -26.33
CA TYR A 20 -5.30 7.43 -25.77
C TYR A 20 -4.39 6.65 -24.82
N MET A 21 -3.08 6.90 -24.92
CA MET A 21 -2.04 6.34 -24.05
C MET A 21 -1.15 7.48 -23.55
N VAL A 22 -0.69 7.37 -22.31
CA VAL A 22 0.24 8.34 -21.73
C VAL A 22 1.64 8.03 -22.23
N THR A 23 2.14 8.85 -23.14
CA THR A 23 3.44 8.64 -23.81
C THR A 23 4.48 9.64 -23.32
N ASN A 24 4.21 10.93 -23.50
CA ASN A 24 5.09 12.04 -23.17
C ASN A 24 4.27 13.29 -22.78
N TRP A 25 4.96 14.30 -22.26
CA TRP A 25 4.33 15.56 -21.83
C TRP A 25 3.62 16.31 -22.97
N GLU A 26 4.20 16.37 -24.16
CA GLU A 26 3.67 17.16 -25.29
C GLU A 26 2.32 16.63 -25.79
N GLU A 27 2.10 15.31 -25.76
CA GLU A 27 0.82 14.69 -26.10
C GLU A 27 -0.23 14.82 -24.98
N LEU A 28 0.21 14.99 -23.73
CA LEU A 28 -0.66 15.14 -22.57
C LEU A 28 -1.12 16.59 -22.37
N LYS A 29 -0.23 17.55 -22.61
CA LYS A 29 -0.45 18.98 -22.37
C LYS A 29 -1.76 19.53 -22.98
N PRO A 30 -2.16 19.19 -24.21
CA PRO A 30 -3.39 19.73 -24.81
C PRO A 30 -4.66 19.42 -24.01
N TYR A 31 -4.71 18.31 -23.27
CA TYR A 31 -5.86 17.94 -22.45
C TYR A 31 -5.95 18.79 -21.19
N PHE A 32 -4.83 19.10 -20.54
CA PHE A 32 -4.80 20.07 -19.45
C PHE A 32 -5.17 21.48 -19.93
N ASP A 33 -4.61 21.92 -21.07
CA ASP A 33 -4.94 23.21 -21.67
C ASP A 33 -6.44 23.32 -21.95
N LYS A 34 -7.05 22.27 -22.51
CA LYS A 34 -8.49 22.20 -22.79
C LYS A 34 -9.32 22.32 -21.51
N LEU A 35 -8.95 21.65 -20.42
CA LEU A 35 -9.64 21.80 -19.13
C LEU A 35 -9.51 23.22 -18.57
N LEU A 36 -8.32 23.84 -18.66
CA LEU A 36 -8.10 25.21 -18.19
C LEU A 36 -8.90 26.23 -18.98
N GLN A 37 -8.97 26.07 -20.30
CA GLN A 37 -9.65 26.98 -21.23
C GLN A 37 -11.18 26.79 -21.27
N THR A 38 -11.70 25.66 -20.80
CA THR A 38 -13.15 25.40 -20.79
C THR A 38 -13.88 26.46 -19.96
N GLU A 39 -14.81 27.18 -20.58
CA GLU A 39 -15.71 28.10 -19.88
C GLU A 39 -16.78 27.33 -19.10
N ILE A 40 -17.06 27.79 -17.88
CA ILE A 40 -18.03 27.16 -16.97
C ILE A 40 -19.07 28.23 -16.63
N ASN A 41 -20.26 28.10 -17.21
CA ASN A 41 -21.35 29.07 -17.14
C ASN A 41 -22.59 28.54 -16.40
N SER A 42 -22.55 27.30 -15.88
CA SER A 42 -23.59 26.75 -15.01
C SER A 42 -23.05 25.70 -14.03
N SER A 43 -23.85 25.30 -13.04
CA SER A 43 -23.50 24.22 -12.09
C SER A 43 -23.33 22.89 -12.81
N GLU A 44 -24.18 22.60 -13.79
CA GLU A 44 -24.14 21.36 -14.59
C GLU A 44 -22.87 21.32 -15.46
N GLN A 45 -22.44 22.47 -15.99
CA GLN A 45 -21.17 22.57 -16.71
C GLN A 45 -19.97 22.37 -15.79
N LEU A 46 -20.02 22.85 -14.54
CA LEU A 46 -18.96 22.63 -13.55
C LEU A 46 -18.82 21.14 -13.23
N GLU A 47 -19.93 20.43 -13.02
CA GLU A 47 -19.93 18.98 -12.76
C GLU A 47 -19.44 18.18 -13.96
N LYS A 48 -19.83 18.55 -15.18
CA LYS A 48 -19.31 17.91 -16.39
C LYS A 48 -17.80 18.14 -16.53
N TRP A 49 -17.34 19.35 -16.26
CA TRP A 49 -15.91 19.68 -16.25
C TRP A 49 -15.14 18.87 -15.20
N LEU A 50 -15.70 18.68 -14.01
CA LEU A 50 -15.12 17.81 -12.98
C LEU A 50 -15.04 16.34 -13.40
N LYS A 51 -16.07 15.82 -14.07
CA LYS A 51 -16.02 14.46 -14.62
C LYS A 51 -14.92 14.30 -15.68
N HIS A 52 -14.74 15.28 -16.55
CA HIS A 52 -13.65 15.27 -17.53
C HIS A 52 -12.27 15.34 -16.87
N ARG A 53 -12.13 16.17 -15.82
CA ARG A 53 -10.91 16.25 -15.01
C ARG A 53 -10.63 14.90 -14.32
N SER A 54 -11.63 14.33 -13.66
CA SER A 54 -11.53 13.04 -12.99
C SER A 54 -11.17 11.92 -13.96
N GLU A 55 -11.70 11.93 -15.19
CA GLU A 55 -11.33 10.95 -16.21
C GLU A 55 -9.84 11.05 -16.57
N LEU A 56 -9.33 12.27 -16.78
CA LEU A 56 -7.91 12.51 -17.05
C LEU A 56 -7.03 12.02 -15.88
N GLU A 57 -7.42 12.35 -14.64
CA GLU A 57 -6.69 11.93 -13.43
C GLU A 57 -6.71 10.41 -13.23
N SER A 58 -7.84 9.74 -13.51
CA SER A 58 -7.93 8.28 -13.47
C SER A 58 -7.00 7.62 -14.48
N VAL A 59 -6.94 8.12 -15.72
CA VAL A 59 -6.03 7.59 -16.75
C VAL A 59 -4.56 7.78 -16.34
N LEU A 60 -4.21 8.98 -15.85
CA LEU A 60 -2.83 9.29 -15.46
C LEU A 60 -2.38 8.49 -14.23
N SER A 61 -3.23 8.37 -13.22
CA SER A 61 -2.92 7.60 -12.01
C SER A 61 -2.81 6.10 -12.28
N GLU A 62 -3.67 5.55 -13.16
CA GLU A 62 -3.58 4.14 -13.55
C GLU A 62 -2.35 3.85 -14.42
N ASP A 63 -1.98 4.72 -15.37
CA ASP A 63 -0.74 4.58 -16.14
C ASP A 63 0.49 4.60 -15.24
N ALA A 64 0.57 5.58 -14.33
CA ALA A 64 1.63 5.67 -13.33
C ALA A 64 1.67 4.42 -12.43
N GLY A 65 0.49 3.93 -12.02
CA GLY A 65 0.33 2.70 -11.25
C GLY A 65 0.89 1.48 -11.98
N TRP A 66 0.58 1.30 -13.26
CA TRP A 66 1.13 0.19 -14.04
C TRP A 66 2.64 0.29 -14.26
N ARG A 67 3.18 1.49 -14.45
CA ARG A 67 4.65 1.70 -14.49
C ARG A 67 5.30 1.29 -13.19
N TYR A 68 4.72 1.71 -12.05
CA TYR A 68 5.19 1.33 -10.72
C TYR A 68 5.12 -0.18 -10.49
N ILE A 69 3.96 -0.80 -10.76
CA ILE A 69 3.73 -2.24 -10.61
C ILE A 69 4.75 -3.04 -11.43
N ARG A 70 4.96 -2.70 -12.71
CA ARG A 70 5.93 -3.41 -13.54
C ARG A 70 7.36 -3.26 -13.02
N MET A 71 7.72 -2.05 -12.59
CA MET A 71 9.04 -1.77 -12.01
C MET A 71 9.30 -2.58 -10.74
N THR A 72 8.31 -2.71 -9.85
CA THR A 72 8.45 -3.46 -8.59
C THR A 72 8.38 -4.97 -8.80
N CYS A 73 7.57 -5.46 -9.75
CA CYS A 73 7.51 -6.87 -10.14
C CYS A 73 8.82 -7.36 -10.79
N PHE A 74 9.56 -6.47 -11.46
CA PHE A 74 10.79 -6.81 -12.19
C PHE A 74 11.85 -5.73 -12.00
N THR A 75 12.42 -5.65 -10.80
CA THR A 75 13.39 -4.61 -10.41
C THR A 75 14.67 -4.63 -11.24
N GLU A 76 14.99 -5.76 -11.90
CA GLU A 76 16.14 -5.91 -12.79
C GLU A 76 15.84 -5.50 -14.25
N ASN A 77 14.57 -5.32 -14.63
CA ASN A 77 14.18 -4.86 -15.97
C ASN A 77 14.44 -3.35 -16.16
N GLU A 78 15.38 -3.01 -17.04
CA GLU A 78 15.77 -1.63 -17.29
C GLU A 78 14.69 -0.80 -18.00
N GLU A 79 13.92 -1.40 -18.91
CA GLU A 79 12.83 -0.74 -19.61
C GLU A 79 11.75 -0.27 -18.64
N TYR A 80 11.34 -1.12 -17.69
CA TYR A 80 10.32 -0.76 -16.70
C TYR A 80 10.83 0.29 -15.72
N ARG A 81 12.09 0.21 -15.30
CA ARG A 81 12.71 1.26 -14.48
C ARG A 81 12.73 2.60 -15.21
N ASN A 82 13.18 2.61 -16.47
CA ASN A 82 13.26 3.83 -17.27
C ASN A 82 11.88 4.41 -17.57
N SER A 83 10.88 3.55 -17.82
CA SER A 83 9.48 3.98 -18.04
C SER A 83 8.90 4.68 -16.81
N TYR A 84 9.10 4.15 -15.60
CA TYR A 84 8.67 4.81 -14.37
C TYR A 84 9.48 6.09 -14.10
N GLN A 85 10.80 6.05 -14.31
CA GLN A 85 11.68 7.21 -14.10
C GLN A 85 11.30 8.37 -15.02
N ASP A 86 11.05 8.09 -16.30
CA ASP A 86 10.61 9.09 -17.28
C ASP A 86 9.30 9.75 -16.86
N PHE A 87 8.34 9.00 -16.33
CA PHE A 87 7.11 9.57 -15.80
C PHE A 87 7.40 10.53 -14.63
N VAL A 88 8.25 10.14 -13.68
CA VAL A 88 8.59 10.93 -12.48
C VAL A 88 9.42 12.18 -12.81
N GLU A 89 10.30 12.10 -13.80
CA GLU A 89 11.22 13.19 -14.15
C GLU A 89 10.68 14.12 -15.25
N ASN A 90 9.95 13.59 -16.22
CA ASN A 90 9.60 14.30 -17.46
C ASN A 90 8.09 14.48 -17.68
N ILE A 91 7.21 13.88 -16.86
CA ILE A 91 5.76 14.03 -17.01
C ILE A 91 5.13 14.64 -15.74
N GLN A 92 5.31 14.01 -14.59
CA GLN A 92 4.74 14.42 -13.32
C GLN A 92 5.07 15.87 -12.91
N PRO A 93 6.31 16.38 -13.10
CA PRO A 93 6.64 17.75 -12.74
C PRO A 93 5.86 18.80 -13.53
N HIS A 94 5.50 18.50 -14.77
CA HIS A 94 4.70 19.39 -15.61
C HIS A 94 3.20 19.33 -15.30
N ILE A 95 2.70 18.19 -14.83
CA ILE A 95 1.31 18.04 -14.37
C ILE A 95 1.05 18.88 -13.12
N SER A 96 2.00 18.90 -12.18
CA SER A 96 1.84 19.52 -10.85
C SER A 96 1.32 20.98 -10.87
N PRO A 97 1.94 21.93 -11.59
CA PRO A 97 1.44 23.33 -11.63
C PRO A 97 0.08 23.46 -12.32
N LEU A 98 -0.23 22.58 -13.28
CA LEU A 98 -1.53 22.61 -13.96
C LEU A 98 -2.63 22.01 -13.09
N SER A 99 -2.33 21.00 -12.28
CA SER A 99 -3.26 20.49 -11.27
C SER A 99 -3.65 21.59 -10.27
N ASP A 100 -2.65 22.36 -9.77
CA ASP A 100 -2.92 23.53 -8.91
C ASP A 100 -3.74 24.61 -9.63
N ALA A 101 -3.46 24.87 -10.92
CA ALA A 101 -4.26 25.81 -11.71
C ALA A 101 -5.72 25.33 -11.90
N LEU A 102 -5.95 24.03 -12.12
CA LEU A 102 -7.28 23.42 -12.19
C LEU A 102 -7.99 23.50 -10.83
N ASN A 103 -7.28 23.27 -9.73
CA ASN A 103 -7.78 23.44 -8.37
C ASN A 103 -8.24 24.88 -8.12
N LYS A 104 -7.41 25.87 -8.46
CA LYS A 104 -7.77 27.30 -8.37
C LYS A 104 -8.97 27.65 -9.26
N LYS A 105 -9.06 27.09 -10.47
CA LYS A 105 -10.21 27.27 -11.38
C LYS A 105 -11.50 26.73 -10.76
N LEU A 106 -11.47 25.54 -10.14
CA LEU A 106 -12.62 25.00 -9.42
C LEU A 106 -13.04 25.92 -8.27
N VAL A 107 -12.09 26.28 -7.39
CA VAL A 107 -12.38 27.04 -6.16
C VAL A 107 -12.86 28.48 -6.46
N SER A 108 -12.47 29.05 -7.59
CA SER A 108 -12.92 30.37 -8.06
C SER A 108 -14.25 30.35 -8.81
N SER A 109 -14.82 29.18 -9.10
CA SER A 109 -16.08 29.07 -9.82
C SER A 109 -17.24 29.69 -9.02
N PRO A 110 -18.09 30.53 -9.64
CA PRO A 110 -19.27 31.07 -8.95
C PRO A 110 -20.30 29.99 -8.59
N PHE A 111 -20.19 28.79 -9.19
CA PHE A 111 -21.09 27.66 -8.93
C PHE A 111 -20.59 26.73 -7.81
N LEU A 112 -19.40 26.98 -7.24
CA LEU A 112 -18.81 26.13 -6.20
C LEU A 112 -19.74 25.96 -4.98
N LYS A 113 -20.42 27.03 -4.55
CA LYS A 113 -21.34 26.99 -3.40
C LYS A 113 -22.58 26.13 -3.63
N THR A 114 -22.99 25.96 -4.88
CA THR A 114 -24.08 25.03 -5.22
C THR A 114 -23.56 23.61 -5.22
N LEU A 115 -22.35 23.40 -5.76
CA LEU A 115 -21.68 22.11 -5.79
C LEU A 115 -21.40 21.55 -4.38
N GLU A 116 -20.86 22.37 -3.46
CA GLU A 116 -20.56 22.01 -2.07
C GLU A 116 -21.78 21.48 -1.28
N LYS A 117 -23.02 21.76 -1.74
CA LYS A 117 -24.23 21.26 -1.07
C LYS A 117 -24.60 19.84 -1.50
N LYS A 118 -23.97 19.31 -2.54
CA LYS A 118 -24.17 17.93 -2.99
C LYS A 118 -23.31 17.00 -2.14
N GLU A 119 -23.81 15.79 -1.92
CA GLU A 119 -23.14 14.76 -1.12
C GLU A 119 -21.71 14.49 -1.63
N GLY A 120 -20.75 14.44 -0.70
CA GLY A 120 -19.32 14.17 -0.94
C GLY A 120 -18.51 15.36 -1.47
N PHE A 121 -19.15 16.36 -2.08
CA PHE A 121 -18.44 17.50 -2.68
C PHE A 121 -17.84 18.47 -1.65
N ASP A 122 -18.42 18.57 -0.46
CA ASP A 122 -17.89 19.38 0.63
C ASP A 122 -16.50 18.88 1.08
N MET A 123 -16.34 17.56 1.24
CA MET A 123 -15.07 16.92 1.56
C MET A 123 -14.03 17.12 0.45
N MET A 124 -14.41 16.86 -0.80
CA MET A 124 -13.52 17.07 -1.96
C MET A 124 -13.04 18.53 -2.03
N VAL A 125 -13.94 19.50 -1.89
CA VAL A 125 -13.57 20.92 -1.93
C VAL A 125 -12.69 21.30 -0.73
N ARG A 126 -12.90 20.70 0.45
CA ARG A 126 -12.03 20.90 1.62
C ARG A 126 -10.60 20.42 1.33
N ASN A 127 -10.43 19.24 0.73
CA ASN A 127 -9.13 18.70 0.32
C ASN A 127 -8.46 19.61 -0.72
N ILE A 128 -9.18 19.97 -1.79
CA ILE A 128 -8.66 20.82 -2.87
C ILE A 128 -8.20 22.18 -2.35
N ARG A 129 -8.95 22.80 -1.42
CA ARG A 129 -8.50 24.05 -0.77
C ARG A 129 -7.17 23.89 -0.04
N LYS A 130 -6.96 22.73 0.61
CA LYS A 130 -5.71 22.43 1.31
C LYS A 130 -4.57 22.14 0.35
N GLU A 131 -4.83 21.46 -0.77
CA GLU A 131 -3.82 21.29 -1.82
C GLU A 131 -3.35 22.64 -2.36
N ILE A 132 -4.26 23.59 -2.63
CA ILE A 132 -3.90 24.95 -3.07
C ILE A 132 -3.05 25.67 -2.01
N GLU A 133 -3.43 25.56 -0.74
CA GLU A 133 -2.71 26.18 0.38
C GLU A 133 -1.28 25.63 0.52
N LEU A 134 -1.09 24.34 0.29
CA LEU A 134 0.19 23.64 0.42
C LEU A 134 1.06 23.71 -0.84
N PHE A 135 0.48 24.01 -2.00
CA PHE A 135 1.20 24.01 -3.26
C PHE A 135 2.31 25.06 -3.28
N ARG A 136 3.51 24.64 -3.66
CA ARG A 136 4.69 25.49 -3.85
C ARG A 136 5.44 24.96 -5.07
N GLU A 137 5.60 25.79 -6.11
CA GLU A 137 6.38 25.38 -7.30
C GLU A 137 7.81 24.96 -6.93
N ALA A 138 8.42 25.62 -5.93
CA ALA A 138 9.73 25.27 -5.42
C ALA A 138 9.84 23.83 -4.87
N ASN A 139 8.72 23.18 -4.53
CA ASN A 139 8.67 21.81 -4.05
C ASN A 139 8.62 20.76 -5.17
N ILE A 140 8.25 21.14 -6.41
CA ILE A 140 8.17 20.21 -7.54
C ILE A 140 9.48 19.42 -7.74
N PRO A 141 10.66 20.06 -7.91
CA PRO A 141 11.91 19.31 -8.07
C PRO A 141 12.33 18.54 -6.81
N LEU A 142 11.82 18.90 -5.62
CA LEU A 142 12.08 18.16 -4.39
C LEU A 142 11.29 16.85 -4.36
N PHE A 143 10.01 16.87 -4.78
CA PHE A 143 9.21 15.65 -4.88
C PHE A 143 9.78 14.66 -5.89
N THR A 144 10.23 15.12 -7.06
CA THR A 144 10.95 14.27 -8.02
C THR A 144 12.17 13.61 -7.39
N GLN A 145 12.99 14.38 -6.66
CA GLN A 145 14.16 13.82 -5.97
C GLN A 145 13.78 12.83 -4.86
N ILE A 146 12.73 13.12 -4.07
CA ILE A 146 12.22 12.21 -3.03
C ILE A 146 11.78 10.89 -3.65
N SER A 147 11.03 10.91 -4.76
CA SER A 147 10.60 9.71 -5.49
C SER A 147 11.81 8.90 -5.98
N THR A 148 12.79 9.55 -6.60
CA THR A 148 14.03 8.90 -7.06
C THR A 148 14.83 8.28 -5.92
N GLN A 149 14.98 8.95 -4.77
CA GLN A 149 15.66 8.36 -3.60
C GLN A 149 14.86 7.18 -3.01
N THR A 150 13.53 7.28 -2.96
CA THR A 150 12.67 6.19 -2.48
C THR A 150 12.78 4.94 -3.36
N GLN A 151 12.84 5.13 -4.69
CA GLN A 151 13.08 4.03 -5.62
C GLN A 151 14.45 3.35 -5.38
N LYS A 152 15.51 4.14 -5.15
CA LYS A 152 16.86 3.60 -4.84
C LYS A 152 16.85 2.73 -3.59
N TYR A 153 16.09 3.10 -2.56
CA TYR A 153 15.92 2.26 -1.37
C TYR A 153 15.31 0.89 -1.74
N GLY A 154 14.25 0.89 -2.55
CA GLY A 154 13.63 -0.35 -3.05
C GLY A 154 14.59 -1.23 -3.85
N GLN A 155 15.45 -0.63 -4.69
CA GLN A 155 16.48 -1.36 -5.45
C GLN A 155 17.54 -1.99 -4.54
N ILE A 156 18.09 -1.22 -3.59
CA ILE A 156 19.13 -1.69 -2.66
C ILE A 156 18.60 -2.87 -1.83
N THR A 157 17.40 -2.71 -1.26
CA THR A 157 16.80 -3.73 -0.39
C THR A 157 16.30 -4.95 -1.15
N GLY A 158 15.75 -4.78 -2.35
CA GLY A 158 15.31 -5.88 -3.22
C GLY A 158 16.46 -6.75 -3.75
N ALA A 159 17.68 -6.20 -3.85
CA ALA A 159 18.88 -6.91 -4.27
C ALA A 159 19.55 -7.73 -3.15
N MET A 160 19.03 -7.68 -1.90
CA MET A 160 19.65 -8.38 -0.78
C MET A 160 19.37 -9.89 -0.80
N THR A 161 20.42 -10.68 -0.97
CA THR A 161 20.40 -12.14 -0.81
C THR A 161 21.40 -12.61 0.26
N VAL A 162 21.16 -13.81 0.79
CA VAL A 162 22.06 -14.56 1.68
C VAL A 162 22.27 -15.96 1.14
N GLU A 163 23.42 -16.56 1.42
CA GLU A 163 23.69 -17.97 1.13
C GLU A 163 23.50 -18.79 2.41
N LEU A 164 22.48 -19.65 2.43
CA LEU A 164 22.15 -20.52 3.56
C LEU A 164 21.85 -21.92 3.03
N ASP A 165 22.38 -22.95 3.68
CA ASP A 165 22.22 -24.36 3.28
C ASP A 165 22.61 -24.64 1.81
N GLY A 166 23.65 -23.94 1.32
CA GLY A 166 24.13 -24.05 -0.06
C GLY A 166 23.18 -23.46 -1.12
N LYS A 167 22.21 -22.64 -0.71
CA LYS A 167 21.25 -21.97 -1.59
C LYS A 167 21.32 -20.46 -1.41
N GLU A 168 21.28 -19.72 -2.52
CA GLU A 168 21.01 -18.29 -2.51
C GLU A 168 19.51 -18.07 -2.20
N MET A 169 19.21 -17.25 -1.19
CA MET A 169 17.85 -16.93 -0.75
C MET A 169 17.65 -15.41 -0.64
N THR A 170 16.44 -14.94 -0.93
CA THR A 170 16.02 -13.58 -0.55
C THR A 170 15.94 -13.45 0.97
N LEU A 171 15.93 -12.23 1.50
CA LEU A 171 15.77 -12.04 2.95
C LEU A 171 14.42 -12.55 3.48
N GLN A 172 13.37 -12.52 2.66
CA GLN A 172 12.04 -13.05 2.98
C GLN A 172 12.09 -14.58 3.11
N GLN A 173 12.70 -15.26 2.12
CA GLN A 173 12.89 -16.70 2.15
C GLN A 173 13.75 -17.14 3.34
N ALA A 174 14.84 -16.44 3.61
CA ALA A 174 15.68 -16.69 4.78
C ALA A 174 14.92 -16.46 6.10
N GLY A 175 14.03 -15.46 6.15
CA GLY A 175 13.18 -15.16 7.31
C GLY A 175 12.32 -16.33 7.76
N VAL A 176 11.85 -17.19 6.85
CA VAL A 176 11.08 -18.40 7.18
C VAL A 176 11.90 -19.35 8.07
N LEU A 177 13.22 -19.42 7.87
CA LEU A 177 14.10 -20.27 8.66
C LEU A 177 14.24 -19.81 10.12
N LEU A 178 13.82 -18.58 10.45
CA LEU A 178 13.69 -18.11 11.84
C LEU A 178 12.56 -18.82 12.60
N MET A 179 11.71 -19.59 11.93
CA MET A 179 10.68 -20.40 12.58
C MET A 179 11.19 -21.81 12.96
N SER A 180 12.44 -22.16 12.60
CA SER A 180 13.03 -23.47 12.89
C SER A 180 13.03 -23.81 14.38
N THR A 181 12.75 -25.06 14.74
CA THR A 181 12.83 -25.55 16.11
C THR A 181 14.28 -25.63 16.62
N ASP A 182 15.27 -25.67 15.72
CA ASP A 182 16.70 -25.59 16.07
C ASP A 182 17.12 -24.13 16.32
N ARG A 183 17.45 -23.84 17.59
CA ARG A 183 17.86 -22.50 18.01
C ARG A 183 19.18 -22.04 17.38
N ASN A 184 20.14 -22.95 17.16
CA ASN A 184 21.41 -22.59 16.52
C ASN A 184 21.17 -22.18 15.08
N LYS A 185 20.27 -22.89 14.39
CA LYS A 185 19.86 -22.53 13.02
C LYS A 185 19.23 -21.14 12.97
N ARG A 186 18.32 -20.83 13.90
CA ARG A 186 17.70 -19.49 13.96
C ARG A 186 18.73 -18.39 14.20
N GLU A 187 19.70 -18.62 15.08
CA GLU A 187 20.78 -17.67 15.36
C GLU A 187 21.65 -17.43 14.13
N GLU A 188 22.08 -18.50 13.44
CA GLU A 188 22.82 -18.43 12.17
C GLU A 188 22.07 -17.60 11.12
N VAL A 189 20.79 -17.90 10.93
CA VAL A 189 19.92 -17.22 9.95
C VAL A 189 19.79 -15.73 10.30
N TYR A 190 19.48 -15.41 11.56
CA TYR A 190 19.31 -14.04 12.01
C TYR A 190 20.60 -13.23 11.80
N LEU A 191 21.75 -13.77 12.22
CA LEU A 191 23.03 -13.12 12.05
C LEU A 191 23.37 -12.94 10.57
N SER A 192 23.10 -13.93 9.73
CA SER A 192 23.32 -13.83 8.28
C SER A 192 22.50 -12.70 7.64
N ILE A 193 21.22 -12.57 8.00
CA ILE A 193 20.34 -11.49 7.53
C ILE A 193 20.86 -10.14 8.01
N VAL A 194 21.20 -10.01 9.30
CA VAL A 194 21.69 -8.75 9.87
C VAL A 194 23.03 -8.35 9.25
N GLN A 195 23.97 -9.28 9.10
CA GLN A 195 25.26 -9.02 8.48
C GLN A 195 25.10 -8.61 7.01
N ARG A 196 24.16 -9.22 6.27
CA ARG A 196 23.86 -8.78 4.91
C ARG A 196 23.36 -7.34 4.90
N ARG A 197 22.40 -6.98 5.76
CA ARG A 197 21.89 -5.60 5.85
C ARG A 197 22.99 -4.60 6.20
N LEU A 198 23.88 -4.96 7.12
CA LEU A 198 25.00 -4.11 7.55
C LEU A 198 25.98 -3.78 6.41
N LYS A 199 26.08 -4.60 5.36
CA LYS A 199 26.92 -4.29 4.18
C LYS A 199 26.46 -3.04 3.42
N ASP A 200 25.16 -2.72 3.47
CA ASP A 200 24.59 -1.56 2.78
C ASP A 200 24.28 -0.40 3.73
N LYS A 201 24.73 -0.49 4.99
CA LYS A 201 24.39 0.47 6.05
C LYS A 201 24.72 1.90 5.65
N GLU A 202 25.96 2.18 5.26
CA GLU A 202 26.42 3.54 4.94
C GLU A 202 25.60 4.14 3.78
N THR A 203 25.35 3.35 2.74
CA THR A 203 24.52 3.75 1.59
C THR A 203 23.09 4.09 2.00
N LEU A 204 22.49 3.27 2.86
CA LEU A 204 21.12 3.49 3.36
C LEU A 204 21.04 4.68 4.32
N ASP A 205 22.03 4.86 5.20
CA ASP A 205 22.12 6.00 6.13
C ASP A 205 22.25 7.33 5.35
N GLU A 206 23.08 7.36 4.30
CA GLU A 206 23.21 8.52 3.42
C GLU A 206 21.92 8.81 2.65
N LEU A 207 21.25 7.77 2.13
CA LEU A 207 19.99 7.91 1.42
C LEU A 207 18.91 8.47 2.35
N PHE A 208 18.78 7.94 3.56
CA PHE A 208 17.82 8.41 4.55
C PHE A 208 18.12 9.86 4.96
N SER A 209 19.39 10.21 5.18
CA SER A 209 19.81 11.59 5.47
C SER A 209 19.43 12.57 4.35
N LYS A 210 19.58 12.17 3.08
CA LYS A 210 19.12 12.98 1.93
C LYS A 210 17.60 13.16 1.94
N LEU A 211 16.85 12.10 2.21
CA LEU A 211 15.38 12.17 2.32
C LEU A 211 14.94 13.13 3.44
N LEU A 212 15.60 13.10 4.60
CA LEU A 212 15.30 14.01 5.71
C LEU A 212 15.47 15.48 5.30
N ILE A 213 16.61 15.82 4.68
CA ILE A 213 16.90 17.19 4.21
C ILE A 213 15.88 17.64 3.15
N LEU A 214 15.53 16.78 2.19
CA LEU A 214 14.56 17.11 1.16
C LEU A 214 13.16 17.35 1.75
N ARG A 215 12.72 16.48 2.68
CA ARG A 215 11.42 16.58 3.34
C ARG A 215 11.33 17.82 4.25
N ASP A 216 12.38 18.12 5.00
CA ASP A 216 12.47 19.34 5.80
C ASP A 216 12.35 20.60 4.93
N LYS A 217 13.01 20.61 3.77
CA LYS A 217 12.89 21.71 2.81
C LYS A 217 11.50 21.83 2.19
N VAL A 218 10.83 20.71 1.89
CA VAL A 218 9.43 20.70 1.42
C VAL A 218 8.52 21.39 2.44
N ALA A 219 8.65 21.04 3.72
CA ALA A 219 7.86 21.63 4.80
C ALA A 219 8.17 23.12 4.98
N SER A 220 9.46 23.48 5.01
CA SER A 220 9.90 24.87 5.17
C SER A 220 9.39 25.76 4.04
N ASN A 221 9.43 25.30 2.79
CA ASN A 221 8.90 26.03 1.64
C ASN A 221 7.38 26.26 1.72
N ALA A 222 6.66 25.38 2.43
CA ALA A 222 5.22 25.48 2.66
C ALA A 222 4.87 26.17 4.00
N ASP A 223 5.83 26.86 4.62
CA ASP A 223 5.67 27.62 5.87
C ASP A 223 5.42 26.76 7.12
N PHE A 224 5.85 25.49 7.11
CA PHE A 224 5.80 24.60 8.26
C PHE A 224 7.16 24.52 8.97
N SER A 225 7.14 24.44 10.29
CA SER A 225 8.35 24.30 11.12
C SER A 225 8.96 22.89 11.07
N ASN A 226 8.20 21.90 10.62
CA ASN A 226 8.62 20.50 10.56
C ASN A 226 7.75 19.72 9.54
N PHE A 227 8.28 18.59 9.08
CA PHE A 227 7.61 17.75 8.07
C PHE A 227 6.39 17.00 8.60
N ARG A 228 6.31 16.68 9.90
CA ARG A 228 5.14 15.98 10.49
C ARG A 228 3.88 16.82 10.32
N ASP A 229 3.93 18.10 10.68
CA ASP A 229 2.75 18.98 10.62
C ASP A 229 2.33 19.26 9.17
N TYR A 230 3.31 19.40 8.26
CA TYR A 230 3.05 19.47 6.82
C TYR A 230 2.30 18.23 6.33
N MET A 231 2.80 17.03 6.63
CA MET A 231 2.19 15.78 6.19
C MET A 231 0.82 15.53 6.82
N PHE A 232 0.60 15.97 8.06
CA PHE A 232 -0.73 15.90 8.68
C PHE A 232 -1.77 16.66 7.85
N LYS A 233 -1.41 17.85 7.35
CA LYS A 233 -2.27 18.62 6.44
C LYS A 233 -2.34 18.01 5.05
N SER A 234 -1.22 17.53 4.50
CA SER A 234 -1.18 16.97 3.15
C SER A 234 -1.95 15.65 3.02
N TYR A 235 -2.08 14.89 4.12
CA TYR A 235 -2.91 13.68 4.16
C TYR A 235 -4.38 13.94 4.47
N GLY A 236 -4.82 15.21 4.56
CA GLY A 236 -6.22 15.52 4.83
C GLY A 236 -6.68 15.07 6.23
N ARG A 237 -5.77 14.95 7.20
CA ARG A 237 -6.09 14.55 8.57
C ARG A 237 -6.74 15.71 9.30
N PHE A 238 -8.06 15.70 9.26
CA PHE A 238 -8.92 16.81 9.66
C PHE A 238 -9.62 16.61 10.98
N ASP A 239 -9.78 15.36 11.40
CA ASP A 239 -10.63 14.97 12.52
C ASP A 239 -9.82 14.52 13.74
N TYR A 240 -8.49 14.59 13.64
CA TYR A 240 -7.54 14.40 14.73
C TYR A 240 -6.27 15.23 14.49
N THR A 241 -5.40 15.26 15.49
CA THR A 241 -4.19 16.08 15.56
C THR A 241 -2.99 15.23 16.00
N PRO A 242 -1.75 15.75 15.88
CA PRO A 242 -0.57 15.07 16.44
C PRO A 242 -0.69 14.78 17.94
N GLU A 243 -1.41 15.61 18.71
CA GLU A 243 -1.60 15.40 20.15
C GLU A 243 -2.43 14.14 20.43
N ASP A 244 -3.46 13.88 19.61
CA ASP A 244 -4.26 12.67 19.71
C ASP A 244 -3.41 11.41 19.44
N CYS A 245 -2.43 11.51 18.53
CA CYS A 245 -1.47 10.43 18.31
C CYS A 245 -0.59 10.20 19.54
N PHE A 246 -0.10 11.25 20.22
CA PHE A 246 0.69 11.08 21.44
C PHE A 246 -0.12 10.45 22.57
N GLN A 247 -1.38 10.85 22.74
CA GLN A 247 -2.29 10.22 23.72
C GLN A 247 -2.54 8.75 23.38
N PHE A 248 -2.69 8.41 22.09
CA PHE A 248 -2.78 7.03 21.63
C PHE A 248 -1.51 6.23 21.94
N HIS A 249 -0.32 6.82 21.77
CA HIS A 249 0.95 6.18 22.12
C HIS A 249 1.06 5.93 23.63
N GLU A 250 0.66 6.89 24.46
CA GLU A 250 0.62 6.73 25.92
C GLU A 250 -0.34 5.61 26.36
N ALA A 251 -1.51 5.51 25.71
CA ALA A 251 -2.46 4.43 25.97
C ALA A 251 -1.88 3.05 25.60
N ILE A 252 -1.23 2.94 24.44
CA ILE A 252 -0.53 1.70 24.05
C ILE A 252 0.58 1.35 25.04
N GLN A 253 1.39 2.33 25.44
CA GLN A 253 2.48 2.12 26.37
C GLN A 253 1.98 1.63 27.74
N SER A 254 0.88 2.19 28.24
CA SER A 254 0.33 1.85 29.56
C SER A 254 -0.49 0.56 29.58
N GLU A 255 -1.24 0.27 28.52
CA GLU A 255 -2.20 -0.85 28.51
C GLU A 255 -1.68 -2.08 27.73
N VAL A 256 -0.96 -1.87 26.62
CA VAL A 256 -0.55 -2.97 25.72
C VAL A 256 0.84 -3.51 26.05
N VAL A 257 1.81 -2.64 26.31
CA VAL A 257 3.19 -3.07 26.60
C VAL A 257 3.28 -4.03 27.80
N PRO A 258 2.54 -3.85 28.91
CA PRO A 258 2.55 -4.83 30.01
C PRO A 258 2.06 -6.23 29.60
N ILE A 259 1.09 -6.31 28.68
CA ILE A 259 0.59 -7.58 28.14
C ILE A 259 1.71 -8.25 27.33
N LEU A 260 2.41 -7.49 26.48
CA LEU A 260 3.54 -8.00 25.70
C LEU A 260 4.72 -8.44 26.58
N ASP A 261 4.98 -7.74 27.68
CA ASP A 261 5.97 -8.17 28.67
C ASP A 261 5.60 -9.53 29.29
N GLN A 262 4.31 -9.74 29.58
CA GLN A 262 3.83 -11.03 30.07
C GLN A 262 3.97 -12.12 29.01
N MET A 263 3.58 -11.85 27.76
CA MET A 263 3.74 -12.78 26.63
C MET A 263 5.22 -13.14 26.42
N ALA A 264 6.13 -12.16 26.50
CA ALA A 264 7.57 -12.39 26.42
C ALA A 264 8.09 -13.26 27.57
N LYS A 265 7.64 -13.05 28.82
CA LYS A 265 7.99 -13.93 29.95
C LYS A 265 7.53 -15.35 29.73
N GLN A 266 6.28 -15.54 29.31
CA GLN A 266 5.72 -16.86 29.01
C GLN A 266 6.48 -17.56 27.87
N ARG A 267 6.78 -16.83 26.78
CA ARG A 267 7.58 -17.33 25.66
C ARG A 267 8.98 -17.78 26.11
N LYS A 268 9.65 -16.99 26.97
CA LYS A 268 10.95 -17.35 27.57
C LYS A 268 10.88 -18.65 28.35
N GLU A 269 9.85 -18.80 29.20
CA GLU A 269 9.65 -19.99 30.04
C GLU A 269 9.37 -21.24 29.20
N LYS A 270 8.46 -21.13 28.21
CA LYS A 270 8.13 -22.23 27.29
C LYS A 270 9.35 -22.70 26.48
N LEU A 271 10.14 -21.76 25.95
CA LEU A 271 11.37 -22.05 25.20
C LEU A 271 12.54 -22.51 26.10
N LYS A 272 12.44 -22.38 27.42
CA LYS A 272 13.47 -22.75 28.40
C LYS A 272 14.83 -22.08 28.13
N VAL A 273 14.82 -20.81 27.75
CA VAL A 273 16.04 -20.04 27.45
C VAL A 273 16.39 -19.06 28.58
N ALA A 274 17.69 -18.84 28.82
CA ALA A 274 18.16 -17.90 29.84
C ALA A 274 17.75 -16.44 29.54
N SER A 275 17.74 -16.08 28.26
CA SER A 275 17.32 -14.77 27.74
C SER A 275 16.67 -14.96 26.37
N LEU A 276 15.53 -14.30 26.13
CA LEU A 276 14.99 -14.20 24.77
C LEU A 276 15.89 -13.33 23.91
N ARG A 277 16.19 -13.83 22.71
CA ARG A 277 16.96 -13.12 21.69
C ARG A 277 16.06 -12.79 20.50
N PRO A 278 16.47 -11.87 19.61
CA PRO A 278 15.68 -11.56 18.40
C PRO A 278 15.32 -12.80 17.56
N TRP A 279 16.20 -13.79 17.50
CA TRP A 279 15.97 -15.06 16.81
C TRP A 279 15.09 -16.06 17.57
N ASP A 280 14.61 -15.72 18.77
CA ASP A 280 13.64 -16.53 19.52
C ASP A 280 12.19 -16.04 19.34
N LYS A 281 11.97 -14.99 18.52
CA LYS A 281 10.63 -14.37 18.36
C LYS A 281 9.69 -15.12 17.42
N ALA A 282 10.21 -15.66 16.32
CA ALA A 282 9.39 -16.24 15.24
C ALA A 282 9.09 -17.74 15.40
N VAL A 283 9.81 -18.44 16.30
CA VAL A 283 9.61 -19.87 16.54
C VAL A 283 8.37 -20.12 17.39
N ASP A 284 7.71 -21.26 17.14
CA ASP A 284 6.68 -21.76 18.03
C ASP A 284 7.27 -22.04 19.43
N PRO A 285 6.73 -21.43 20.51
CA PRO A 285 7.28 -21.59 21.84
C PRO A 285 7.13 -23.00 22.42
N GLU A 286 6.28 -23.85 21.83
CA GLU A 286 6.09 -25.26 22.20
C GLU A 286 6.97 -26.21 21.37
N GLY A 287 7.79 -25.68 20.45
CA GLY A 287 8.72 -26.47 19.64
C GLY A 287 8.03 -27.27 18.54
N ARG A 288 6.83 -26.86 18.12
CA ARG A 288 6.13 -27.45 16.98
C ARG A 288 6.70 -26.94 15.66
N GLU A 289 6.53 -27.73 14.60
CA GLU A 289 6.90 -27.30 13.27
C GLU A 289 6.12 -26.04 12.84
N PRO A 290 6.69 -25.19 11.97
CA PRO A 290 6.02 -24.00 11.46
C PRO A 290 4.69 -24.32 10.78
N LEU A 291 3.69 -23.47 10.97
CA LEU A 291 2.44 -23.56 10.21
C LEU A 291 2.71 -23.28 8.72
N LYS A 292 2.20 -24.17 7.88
CA LYS A 292 2.27 -24.04 6.42
C LYS A 292 0.85 -23.91 5.87
N ALA A 293 0.49 -22.71 5.42
CA ALA A 293 -0.89 -22.41 5.01
C ALA A 293 -1.22 -22.89 3.58
N PHE A 294 -0.22 -22.88 2.70
CA PHE A 294 -0.35 -23.22 1.27
C PHE A 294 0.98 -23.71 0.69
N GLU A 295 0.96 -24.26 -0.52
CA GLU A 295 2.14 -24.76 -1.22
C GLU A 295 2.74 -23.75 -2.21
N ASN A 296 1.90 -22.94 -2.86
CA ASN A 296 2.29 -21.98 -3.89
C ASN A 296 1.24 -20.87 -4.07
N GLY A 297 1.55 -19.86 -4.88
CA GLY A 297 0.68 -18.71 -5.10
C GLY A 297 -0.67 -19.05 -5.72
N LYS A 298 -0.75 -20.13 -6.52
CA LYS A 298 -2.01 -20.60 -7.10
C LYS A 298 -2.95 -21.13 -6.01
N GLU A 299 -2.44 -22.01 -5.14
CA GLU A 299 -3.24 -22.53 -4.02
C GLU A 299 -3.63 -21.42 -3.04
N LEU A 300 -2.72 -20.48 -2.74
CA LEU A 300 -3.03 -19.30 -1.91
C LEU A 300 -4.22 -18.52 -2.49
N THR A 301 -4.19 -18.27 -3.80
CA THR A 301 -5.27 -17.55 -4.50
C THR A 301 -6.58 -18.33 -4.45
N GLU A 302 -6.56 -19.64 -4.73
CA GLU A 302 -7.77 -20.48 -4.75
C GLU A 302 -8.42 -20.56 -3.37
N LYS A 303 -7.62 -20.81 -2.32
CA LYS A 303 -8.11 -20.84 -0.93
C LYS A 303 -8.61 -19.47 -0.46
N ALA A 304 -7.93 -18.38 -0.84
CA ALA A 304 -8.40 -17.03 -0.52
C ALA A 304 -9.76 -16.71 -1.18
N ILE A 305 -9.92 -17.05 -2.46
CA ILE A 305 -11.22 -16.93 -3.14
C ILE A 305 -12.30 -17.76 -2.43
N GLU A 306 -11.97 -18.97 -1.98
CA GLU A 306 -12.92 -19.82 -1.25
C GLU A 306 -13.32 -19.21 0.10
N VAL A 307 -12.36 -18.74 0.90
CA VAL A 307 -12.62 -18.03 2.16
C VAL A 307 -13.54 -16.84 1.95
N PHE A 308 -13.22 -15.98 0.98
CA PHE A 308 -14.02 -14.79 0.69
C PHE A 308 -15.42 -15.19 0.20
N SER A 309 -15.54 -16.24 -0.62
CA SER A 309 -16.83 -16.75 -1.10
C SER A 309 -17.72 -17.30 0.02
N LYS A 310 -17.11 -17.88 1.08
CA LYS A 310 -17.83 -18.38 2.26
C LYS A 310 -18.35 -17.24 3.14
N LEU A 311 -17.60 -16.14 3.24
CA LEU A 311 -18.07 -14.92 3.89
C LEU A 311 -19.24 -14.31 3.11
N ASP A 312 -19.03 -14.07 1.82
CA ASP A 312 -20.06 -13.60 0.89
C ASP A 312 -19.64 -13.89 -0.57
N PRO A 313 -20.53 -14.46 -1.41
CA PRO A 313 -20.20 -14.80 -2.80
C PRO A 313 -19.63 -13.64 -3.64
N TYR A 314 -20.04 -12.39 -3.39
CA TYR A 314 -19.53 -11.22 -4.09
C TYR A 314 -18.05 -10.96 -3.74
N LEU A 315 -17.65 -11.15 -2.49
CA LEU A 315 -16.26 -10.97 -2.06
C LEU A 315 -15.33 -11.95 -2.78
N GLY A 316 -15.75 -13.21 -2.90
CA GLY A 316 -15.04 -14.22 -3.69
C GLY A 316 -14.99 -13.89 -5.18
N GLN A 317 -16.06 -13.29 -5.71
CA GLN A 317 -16.11 -12.82 -7.10
C GLN A 317 -15.08 -11.71 -7.37
N CYS A 318 -14.89 -10.76 -6.45
CA CYS A 318 -13.86 -9.71 -6.57
C CYS A 318 -12.46 -10.30 -6.80
N LEU A 319 -12.03 -11.21 -5.94
CA LEU A 319 -10.71 -11.86 -6.07
C LEU A 319 -10.64 -12.74 -7.32
N THR A 320 -11.74 -13.39 -7.71
CA THR A 320 -11.82 -14.16 -8.96
C THR A 320 -11.58 -13.25 -10.17
N ILE A 321 -12.21 -12.08 -10.23
CA ILE A 321 -12.00 -11.09 -11.30
C ILE A 321 -10.52 -10.68 -11.36
N MET A 322 -9.91 -10.35 -10.22
CA MET A 322 -8.50 -9.97 -10.17
C MET A 322 -7.59 -11.08 -10.70
N ARG A 323 -7.85 -12.34 -10.33
CA ARG A 323 -7.11 -13.50 -10.86
C ARG A 323 -7.23 -13.59 -12.39
N GLU A 324 -8.45 -13.52 -12.94
CA GLU A 324 -8.66 -13.60 -14.39
C GLU A 324 -8.01 -12.44 -15.16
N MET A 325 -7.87 -11.27 -14.52
CA MET A 325 -7.20 -10.11 -15.10
C MET A 325 -5.67 -10.14 -14.93
N GLY A 326 -5.11 -11.10 -14.19
CA GLY A 326 -3.69 -11.15 -13.88
C GLY A 326 -3.25 -10.07 -12.88
N HIS A 327 -4.16 -9.61 -12.02
CA HIS A 327 -3.93 -8.55 -11.03
C HIS A 327 -3.41 -9.09 -9.68
N LEU A 328 -2.84 -10.29 -9.67
CA LEU A 328 -2.27 -10.95 -8.49
C LEU A 328 -0.83 -11.38 -8.80
N ASP A 329 0.15 -10.75 -8.16
CA ASP A 329 1.55 -11.18 -8.19
C ASP A 329 2.04 -11.50 -6.77
N LEU A 330 1.85 -12.76 -6.37
CA LEU A 330 1.94 -13.15 -4.96
C LEU A 330 3.28 -13.78 -4.55
N GLU A 331 4.00 -14.47 -5.43
CA GLU A 331 5.17 -15.26 -5.02
C GLU A 331 6.44 -14.43 -4.84
N SER A 332 7.27 -14.81 -3.85
CA SER A 332 8.62 -14.24 -3.67
C SER A 332 9.60 -14.78 -4.72
N ARG A 333 10.35 -13.88 -5.38
CA ARG A 333 11.39 -14.24 -6.36
C ARG A 333 12.52 -13.20 -6.37
N LYS A 334 13.69 -13.59 -6.88
CA LYS A 334 14.78 -12.65 -7.17
C LYS A 334 14.33 -11.61 -8.19
N GLY A 335 14.79 -10.37 -8.03
CA GLY A 335 14.41 -9.27 -8.92
C GLY A 335 12.98 -8.76 -8.70
N LYS A 336 12.36 -9.07 -7.56
CA LYS A 336 11.08 -8.50 -7.11
C LYS A 336 11.32 -7.60 -5.90
N ALA A 337 10.64 -6.46 -5.83
CA ALA A 337 10.75 -5.54 -4.72
C ALA A 337 10.24 -6.18 -3.41
N PRO A 338 10.79 -5.83 -2.24
CA PRO A 338 10.33 -6.38 -0.97
C PRO A 338 8.96 -5.81 -0.57
N GLY A 339 8.26 -6.53 0.32
CA GLY A 339 7.00 -6.07 0.92
C GLY A 339 5.75 -6.64 0.25
N GLY A 340 4.62 -5.98 0.51
CA GLY A 340 3.32 -6.25 -0.09
C GLY A 340 2.52 -4.95 -0.19
N TYR A 341 1.61 -4.87 -1.15
CA TYR A 341 0.66 -3.77 -1.29
C TYR A 341 -0.56 -4.15 -2.13
N ASN A 342 -1.66 -3.44 -1.90
CA ASN A 342 -2.76 -3.25 -2.84
C ASN A 342 -2.59 -1.91 -3.57
N TYR A 343 -2.62 -1.93 -4.90
CA TYR A 343 -2.52 -0.72 -5.71
C TYR A 343 -3.85 -0.44 -6.42
N PRO A 344 -4.55 0.66 -6.08
CA PRO A 344 -5.76 1.08 -6.78
C PRO A 344 -5.48 1.45 -8.24
N LEU A 345 -6.30 0.94 -9.16
CA LEU A 345 -6.25 1.28 -10.59
C LEU A 345 -7.54 2.00 -10.94
N ALA A 346 -7.49 3.34 -10.96
CA ALA A 346 -8.66 4.20 -10.86
C ALA A 346 -9.55 4.24 -12.12
N GLU A 347 -9.00 3.93 -13.29
CA GLU A 347 -9.74 3.91 -14.56
C GLU A 347 -10.53 2.61 -14.69
N ILE A 348 -9.90 1.46 -14.47
CA ILE A 348 -10.57 0.15 -14.53
C ILE A 348 -11.35 -0.18 -13.24
N GLY A 349 -10.94 0.38 -12.10
CA GLY A 349 -11.52 0.13 -10.78
C GLY A 349 -11.16 -1.21 -10.14
N VAL A 350 -10.38 -2.06 -10.84
CA VAL A 350 -9.91 -3.35 -10.35
C VAL A 350 -8.47 -3.21 -9.89
N PRO A 351 -8.17 -3.29 -8.58
CA PRO A 351 -6.83 -3.05 -8.06
C PRO A 351 -5.87 -4.21 -8.38
N PHE A 352 -4.60 -4.03 -8.03
CA PHE A 352 -3.53 -5.03 -8.15
C PHE A 352 -2.99 -5.41 -6.77
N ILE A 353 -2.82 -6.70 -6.48
CA ILE A 353 -2.17 -7.17 -5.25
C ILE A 353 -0.76 -7.67 -5.57
N PHE A 354 0.20 -7.11 -4.87
CA PHE A 354 1.61 -7.49 -4.89
C PHE A 354 2.00 -8.02 -3.51
N MET A 355 2.67 -9.17 -3.43
CA MET A 355 3.28 -9.65 -2.19
C MET A 355 4.47 -10.59 -2.45
N ASN A 356 5.17 -10.99 -1.39
CA ASN A 356 6.31 -11.90 -1.44
C ASN A 356 6.04 -13.16 -0.61
N ALA A 357 5.03 -13.93 -1.01
CA ALA A 357 4.55 -15.11 -0.31
C ALA A 357 5.58 -16.25 -0.28
N THR A 358 5.70 -16.89 0.88
CA THR A 358 6.64 -17.99 1.19
C THR A 358 5.98 -19.16 1.96
N SER A 359 4.65 -19.30 1.88
CA SER A 359 3.84 -20.37 2.51
C SER A 359 3.50 -20.20 4.00
N THR A 360 3.83 -19.06 4.60
CA THR A 360 3.63 -18.83 6.05
C THR A 360 2.20 -18.44 6.40
N LEU A 361 1.84 -18.52 7.69
CA LEU A 361 0.61 -17.93 8.22
C LEU A 361 0.51 -16.43 7.90
N ARG A 362 1.63 -15.71 8.01
CA ARG A 362 1.69 -14.27 7.72
C ARG A 362 1.38 -13.95 6.26
N ASP A 363 1.79 -14.80 5.33
CA ASP A 363 1.46 -14.63 3.92
C ASP A 363 -0.05 -14.85 3.67
N MET A 364 -0.65 -15.79 4.39
CA MET A 364 -2.10 -16.03 4.36
C MET A 364 -2.86 -14.81 4.92
N THR A 365 -2.47 -14.26 6.07
CA THR A 365 -3.14 -13.06 6.61
C THR A 365 -2.93 -11.85 5.70
N THR A 366 -1.75 -11.72 5.08
CA THR A 366 -1.47 -10.66 4.11
C THR A 366 -2.45 -10.71 2.92
N ILE A 367 -2.79 -11.88 2.36
CA ILE A 367 -3.77 -11.90 1.25
C ILE A 367 -5.19 -11.59 1.73
N MET A 368 -5.55 -11.90 2.99
CA MET A 368 -6.83 -11.47 3.57
C MET A 368 -6.87 -9.94 3.71
N HIS A 369 -5.78 -9.34 4.23
CA HIS A 369 -5.59 -7.91 4.36
C HIS A 369 -5.75 -7.19 3.02
N GLU A 370 -4.94 -7.58 2.03
CA GLU A 370 -4.95 -6.96 0.70
C GLU A 370 -6.26 -7.23 -0.07
N GLY A 371 -6.91 -8.36 0.23
CA GLY A 371 -8.25 -8.68 -0.27
C GLY A 371 -9.33 -7.76 0.31
N GLY A 372 -9.19 -7.30 1.56
CA GLY A 372 -10.07 -6.28 2.15
C GLY A 372 -9.95 -4.93 1.44
N HIS A 373 -8.73 -4.47 1.16
CA HIS A 373 -8.51 -3.30 0.30
C HIS A 373 -9.08 -3.51 -1.11
N ALA A 374 -8.91 -4.71 -1.68
CA ALA A 374 -9.41 -4.99 -3.01
C ALA A 374 -10.94 -4.87 -3.08
N VAL A 375 -11.64 -5.51 -2.15
CA VAL A 375 -13.10 -5.42 -2.01
C VAL A 375 -13.55 -3.96 -1.86
N HIS A 376 -12.86 -3.16 -1.05
CA HIS A 376 -13.19 -1.75 -0.89
C HIS A 376 -13.11 -1.00 -2.23
N ASN A 377 -12.06 -1.20 -3.02
CA ASN A 377 -11.95 -0.61 -4.36
C ASN A 377 -13.09 -1.05 -5.30
N PHE A 378 -13.47 -2.34 -5.29
CA PHE A 378 -14.61 -2.83 -6.07
C PHE A 378 -15.94 -2.17 -5.66
N LEU A 379 -16.13 -1.90 -4.37
CA LEU A 379 -17.33 -1.24 -3.87
C LEU A 379 -17.37 0.26 -4.21
N THR A 380 -16.22 0.91 -4.36
CA THR A 380 -16.12 2.34 -4.67
C THR A 380 -15.89 2.66 -6.15
N MET A 381 -15.62 1.67 -7.00
CA MET A 381 -15.24 1.91 -8.40
C MET A 381 -16.29 2.67 -9.22
N GLU A 382 -17.57 2.52 -8.89
CA GLU A 382 -18.72 3.18 -9.55
C GLU A 382 -18.95 4.62 -9.05
N LEU A 383 -18.20 5.09 -8.04
CA LEU A 383 -18.31 6.47 -7.59
C LEU A 383 -17.91 7.44 -8.71
N PRO A 384 -18.63 8.56 -8.86
CA PRO A 384 -18.58 9.38 -10.07
C PRO A 384 -17.28 10.15 -10.29
N LEU A 385 -16.49 10.35 -9.24
CA LEU A 385 -15.23 11.09 -9.27
C LEU A 385 -14.14 10.28 -8.57
N ASN A 386 -12.92 10.38 -9.08
CA ASN A 386 -11.74 9.74 -8.50
C ASN A 386 -11.52 10.15 -7.04
N ASP A 387 -11.75 11.42 -6.71
CA ASP A 387 -11.65 11.97 -5.34
C ASP A 387 -12.58 11.27 -4.34
N PHE A 388 -13.67 10.64 -4.80
CA PHE A 388 -14.61 9.93 -3.93
C PHE A 388 -14.19 8.48 -3.68
N LYS A 389 -13.26 7.94 -4.48
CA LYS A 389 -12.85 6.52 -4.42
C LYS A 389 -11.75 6.27 -3.38
N SER A 390 -11.03 7.31 -2.97
CA SER A 390 -9.85 7.22 -2.10
C SER A 390 -10.13 7.79 -0.71
N PRO A 391 -10.32 6.95 0.31
CA PRO A 391 -10.43 7.42 1.69
C PRO A 391 -9.04 7.79 2.26
N PRO A 392 -8.98 8.52 3.39
CA PRO A 392 -7.74 8.67 4.16
C PRO A 392 -7.12 7.31 4.51
N MET A 393 -5.78 7.25 4.61
CA MET A 393 -5.05 5.99 4.76
C MET A 393 -5.52 5.16 5.97
N GLU A 394 -5.69 5.80 7.13
CA GLU A 394 -6.19 5.15 8.34
C GLU A 394 -7.60 4.55 8.19
N VAL A 395 -8.45 5.14 7.34
CA VAL A 395 -9.78 4.60 7.03
C VAL A 395 -9.67 3.45 6.04
N ALA A 396 -8.70 3.49 5.12
CA ALA A 396 -8.44 2.38 4.21
C ALA A 396 -8.07 1.10 4.98
N GLU A 397 -7.29 1.22 6.06
CA GLU A 397 -6.86 0.11 6.93
C GLU A 397 -8.01 -0.56 7.69
N LEU A 398 -9.15 0.13 7.86
CA LEU A 398 -10.32 -0.49 8.47
C LEU A 398 -10.82 -1.68 7.66
N ALA A 399 -10.87 -1.56 6.33
CA ALA A 399 -11.35 -2.62 5.47
C ALA A 399 -10.40 -3.83 5.44
N SER A 400 -9.09 -3.58 5.42
CA SER A 400 -8.08 -4.63 5.37
C SER A 400 -7.93 -5.38 6.69
N MET A 401 -7.71 -4.66 7.80
CA MET A 401 -7.55 -5.28 9.12
C MET A 401 -8.83 -5.96 9.61
N ALA A 402 -10.01 -5.43 9.28
CA ALA A 402 -11.27 -6.11 9.58
C ALA A 402 -11.41 -7.41 8.77
N MET A 403 -10.97 -7.42 7.50
CA MET A 403 -11.01 -8.60 6.65
C MET A 403 -10.15 -9.73 7.22
N GLU A 404 -8.98 -9.42 7.78
CA GLU A 404 -8.14 -10.40 8.47
C GLU A 404 -8.91 -11.13 9.58
N LEU A 405 -9.61 -10.37 10.44
CA LEU A 405 -10.38 -10.91 11.56
C LEU A 405 -11.63 -11.69 11.13
N ILE A 406 -12.47 -11.13 10.27
CA ILE A 406 -13.71 -11.81 9.86
C ILE A 406 -13.42 -13.07 9.05
N SER A 407 -12.32 -13.10 8.30
CA SER A 407 -11.91 -14.28 7.54
C SER A 407 -11.55 -15.47 8.42
N MET A 408 -11.21 -15.26 9.70
CA MET A 408 -10.84 -16.31 10.64
C MET A 408 -11.90 -17.40 10.75
N ASP A 409 -13.17 -17.08 10.56
CA ASP A 409 -14.27 -18.05 10.61
C ASP A 409 -14.16 -19.15 9.54
N HIS A 410 -13.38 -18.93 8.49
CA HIS A 410 -13.18 -19.87 7.38
C HIS A 410 -11.72 -20.29 7.17
N TRP A 411 -10.83 -20.05 8.14
CA TRP A 411 -9.43 -20.48 8.06
C TRP A 411 -9.25 -22.00 8.10
N ASP A 412 -10.31 -22.78 8.35
CA ASP A 412 -10.30 -24.24 8.20
C ASP A 412 -9.99 -24.68 6.76
N ILE A 413 -10.23 -23.81 5.77
CA ILE A 413 -9.83 -24.00 4.37
C ILE A 413 -8.30 -24.07 4.25
N PHE A 414 -7.56 -23.28 5.04
CA PHE A 414 -6.10 -23.29 5.07
C PHE A 414 -5.55 -24.35 6.04
N PHE A 415 -6.21 -24.52 7.19
CA PHE A 415 -5.80 -25.43 8.27
C PHE A 415 -6.90 -26.41 8.62
N THR A 416 -6.89 -27.58 7.98
CA THR A 416 -7.92 -28.62 8.20
C THR A 416 -7.76 -29.36 9.53
N ASN A 417 -6.60 -29.27 10.16
CA ASN A 417 -6.35 -29.77 11.50
C ASN A 417 -6.84 -28.75 12.55
N GLU A 418 -7.69 -29.18 13.48
CA GLU A 418 -8.28 -28.29 14.49
C GLU A 418 -7.24 -27.62 15.41
N ALA A 419 -6.16 -28.34 15.76
CA ALA A 419 -5.10 -27.79 16.60
C ALA A 419 -4.31 -26.71 15.85
N ASP A 420 -3.98 -26.93 14.58
CA ASP A 420 -3.31 -25.96 13.73
C ASP A 420 -4.18 -24.74 13.45
N LEU A 421 -5.48 -24.94 13.19
CA LEU A 421 -6.45 -23.85 13.04
C LEU A 421 -6.52 -22.97 14.29
N LYS A 422 -6.65 -23.59 15.47
CA LYS A 422 -6.67 -22.86 16.73
C LYS A 422 -5.36 -22.10 16.97
N ARG A 423 -4.23 -22.74 16.64
CA ARG A 423 -2.90 -22.13 16.73
C ARG A 423 -2.76 -20.94 15.80
N ALA A 424 -3.15 -21.07 14.54
CA ALA A 424 -3.13 -19.99 13.55
C ALA A 424 -3.93 -18.77 14.03
N LYS A 425 -5.15 -18.99 14.54
CA LYS A 425 -5.98 -17.93 15.09
C LYS A 425 -5.33 -17.23 16.28
N LEU A 426 -4.73 -18.00 17.20
CA LEU A 426 -4.05 -17.44 18.35
C LEU A 426 -2.81 -16.63 17.96
N GLU A 427 -1.96 -17.17 17.08
CA GLU A 427 -0.76 -16.48 16.59
C GLU A 427 -1.11 -15.14 15.92
N HIS A 428 -2.19 -15.10 15.12
CA HIS A 428 -2.62 -13.85 14.51
C HIS A 428 -3.15 -12.83 15.53
N LEU A 429 -3.95 -13.25 16.51
CA LEU A 429 -4.42 -12.36 17.57
C LEU A 429 -3.27 -11.80 18.42
N GLU A 430 -2.23 -12.60 18.66
CA GLU A 430 -1.00 -12.16 19.32
C GLU A 430 -0.25 -11.12 18.46
N ASP A 431 -0.12 -11.36 17.15
CA ASP A 431 0.54 -10.45 16.19
C ASP A 431 -0.16 -9.09 16.09
N LEU A 432 -1.49 -9.05 16.17
CA LEU A 432 -2.26 -7.80 16.21
C LEU A 432 -1.91 -6.95 17.45
N ILE A 433 -1.71 -7.58 18.61
CA ILE A 433 -1.31 -6.88 19.83
C ILE A 433 0.16 -6.43 19.71
N GLU A 434 1.04 -7.27 19.17
CA GLU A 434 2.46 -6.94 18.94
C GLU A 434 2.65 -5.78 17.94
N THR A 435 1.71 -5.58 17.03
CA THR A 435 1.74 -4.50 16.03
C THR A 435 1.51 -3.11 16.64
N LEU A 436 0.70 -3.00 17.71
CA LEU A 436 0.31 -1.69 18.27
C LEU A 436 1.52 -0.83 18.71
N PRO A 437 2.49 -1.34 19.52
CA PRO A 437 3.67 -0.56 19.85
C PRO A 437 4.60 -0.30 18.68
N TRP A 438 4.58 -1.14 17.64
CA TRP A 438 5.35 -0.90 16.41
C TRP A 438 4.81 0.28 15.61
N VAL A 439 3.48 0.48 15.60
CA VAL A 439 2.84 1.65 15.00
C VAL A 439 3.08 2.91 15.84
N ALA A 440 3.16 2.77 17.17
CA ALA A 440 3.30 3.86 18.13
C ALA A 440 4.75 4.16 18.56
N THR A 441 5.72 4.05 17.65
CA THR A 441 7.16 4.31 17.92
C THR A 441 7.62 5.73 17.67
#